data_AF-A0A2D9WYT3-F1
#
_entry.id   AF-A0A2D9WYT3-F1
#
_cell.length_a   1.000
_cell.length_b   1.000
_cell.length_c   1.000
_cell.angle_alpha   90.00
_cell.angle_beta   90.00
_cell.angle_gamma   90.00
#
_symmetry.space_group_name_H-M   'P 1'
#
loop_
_entity.id
_entity.type
_entity.pdbx_description
1 polymer ?
#
loop_
_entity_poly.entity_id
_entity_poly.type
_entity_poly.pdbx_seq_one_letter_code
_entity_poly.pdbx_strand_id
1 'polypeptide(L)'
;MYKMVNGELIALTDAEIAEMKANAPTDAEILARKWQQIRAERNQKLFETDWRATSDRTLSDAWRDYRQALRDVPAQTDVDNIVWPTEPS
;
A
#
# COMPACT_ATOMS: atom_id res chain seq x y z
N MET A 1 -25.12 4.21 -14.95
CA MET A 1 -24.09 5.21 -14.57
C MET A 1 -24.59 6.54 -15.14
N TYR A 2 -24.55 7.66 -14.41
CA TYR A 2 -25.14 8.94 -14.84
C TYR A 2 -24.09 10.05 -14.91
N LYS A 3 -24.30 11.01 -15.80
CA LYS A 3 -23.54 12.26 -15.91
C LYS A 3 -24.44 13.45 -15.64
N MET A 4 -23.86 14.53 -15.10
CA MET A 4 -24.54 15.81 -14.96
C MET A 4 -24.26 16.68 -16.18
N VAL A 5 -25.30 17.09 -16.90
CA VAL A 5 -25.20 18.03 -18.01
C VAL A 5 -26.21 19.15 -17.76
N ASN A 6 -25.72 20.38 -17.66
CA ASN A 6 -26.55 21.59 -17.41
C ASN A 6 -27.50 21.50 -16.20
N GLY A 7 -27.11 20.76 -15.15
CA GLY A 7 -27.93 20.61 -13.94
C GLY A 7 -28.90 19.43 -13.95
N GLU A 8 -28.97 18.66 -15.04
CA GLU A 8 -29.81 17.45 -15.14
C GLU A 8 -28.95 16.17 -15.12
N LEU A 9 -29.47 15.14 -14.43
CA LEU A 9 -28.90 13.79 -14.40
C LEU A 9 -29.32 13.03 -15.67
N ILE A 10 -28.36 12.77 -16.55
CA ILE A 10 -28.57 12.02 -17.80
C ILE A 10 -27.81 10.70 -17.70
N ALA A 11 -28.41 9.59 -18.17
CA ALA A 11 -27.72 8.31 -18.23
C ALA A 11 -26.53 8.41 -19.20
N LEU A 12 -25.38 7.85 -18.81
CA LEU A 12 -24.24 7.70 -19.71
C LEU A 12 -24.64 6.81 -20.89
N THR A 13 -24.20 7.18 -22.08
CA THR A 13 -24.37 6.36 -23.28
C THR A 13 -23.44 5.15 -23.25
N ASP A 14 -23.73 4.11 -24.02
CA ASP A 14 -22.90 2.90 -24.09
C ASP A 14 -21.46 3.20 -24.53
N ALA A 15 -21.28 4.17 -25.43
CA ALA A 15 -19.97 4.64 -25.87
C ALA A 15 -19.18 5.30 -24.74
N GLU A 16 -19.82 6.19 -23.97
CA GLU A 16 -19.17 6.85 -22.82
C GLU A 16 -18.84 5.86 -21.70
N ILE A 17 -19.69 4.84 -21.50
CA ILE A 17 -19.40 3.75 -20.55
C ILE A 17 -18.19 2.93 -21.02
N ALA A 18 -18.07 2.67 -22.33
CA ALA A 18 -16.95 1.95 -22.90
C ALA A 18 -15.63 2.74 -22.78
N GLU A 19 -15.63 4.03 -23.08
CA GLU A 19 -14.48 4.91 -22.89
C GLU A 19 -14.05 5.00 -21.42
N MET A 20 -15.02 5.12 -20.50
CA MET A 20 -14.71 5.17 -19.08
C MET A 20 -14.09 3.88 -18.57
N LYS A 21 -14.56 2.72 -19.05
CA LYS A 21 -13.96 1.41 -18.74
C LYS A 21 -12.58 1.26 -19.36
N ALA A 22 -12.35 1.80 -20.56
CA ALA A 22 -11.03 1.79 -21.20
C ALA A 22 -10.00 2.66 -20.42
N ASN A 23 -10.48 3.71 -19.74
CA ASN A 23 -9.66 4.56 -18.88
C ASN A 23 -9.57 4.08 -17.43
N ALA A 24 -10.23 2.98 -17.07
CA ALA A 24 -10.12 2.42 -15.72
C ALA A 24 -8.71 1.86 -15.52
N PRO A 25 -8.12 1.98 -14.31
CA PRO A 25 -6.83 1.39 -14.03
C PRO A 25 -6.91 -0.13 -14.21
N THR A 26 -5.92 -0.68 -14.88
CA THR A 26 -5.75 -2.12 -15.06
C THR A 26 -5.48 -2.81 -13.73
N ASP A 27 -5.73 -4.11 -13.67
CA ASP A 27 -5.42 -4.92 -12.48
C ASP A 27 -3.94 -4.84 -12.08
N ALA A 28 -3.05 -4.75 -13.07
CA ALA A 28 -1.61 -4.57 -12.84
C ALA A 28 -1.29 -3.21 -12.18
N GLU A 29 -1.96 -2.14 -12.59
CA GLU A 29 -1.79 -0.82 -11.97
C GLU A 29 -2.37 -0.77 -10.57
N ILE A 30 -3.53 -1.40 -10.35
CA ILE A 30 -4.14 -1.53 -9.02
C ILE A 30 -3.18 -2.30 -8.10
N LEU A 31 -2.66 -3.44 -8.55
CA LEU A 31 -1.70 -4.25 -7.82
C LEU A 31 -0.43 -3.46 -7.49
N ALA A 32 0.12 -2.72 -8.46
CA ALA A 32 1.30 -1.88 -8.25
C ALA A 32 1.06 -0.80 -7.19
N ARG A 33 -0.11 -0.14 -7.19
CA ARG A 33 -0.48 0.86 -6.20
C ARG A 33 -0.60 0.27 -4.79
N LYS A 34 -1.22 -0.91 -4.66
CA LYS A 34 -1.29 -1.60 -3.36
C LYS A 34 0.11 -1.93 -2.82
N TRP A 35 1.00 -2.45 -3.67
CA TRP A 35 2.40 -2.69 -3.29
C TRP A 35 3.19 -1.41 -2.97
N GLN A 36 2.85 -0.28 -3.58
CA GLN A 36 3.42 1.01 -3.19
C GLN A 36 2.98 1.41 -1.77
N GLN A 37 1.70 1.25 -1.43
CA GLN A 37 1.18 1.54 -0.10
C GLN A 37 1.83 0.66 0.98
N ILE A 38 1.95 -0.64 0.73
CA ILE A 38 2.61 -1.58 1.66
C ILE A 38 4.08 -1.18 1.91
N ARG A 39 4.81 -0.81 0.85
CA ARG A 39 6.20 -0.36 0.99
C ARG A 39 6.31 0.96 1.75
N ALA A 40 5.33 1.86 1.59
CA ALA A 40 5.27 3.10 2.35
C ALA A 40 5.02 2.83 3.84
N GLU A 41 4.07 1.95 4.19
CA GLU A 41 3.81 1.56 5.57
C GLU A 41 5.04 0.90 6.22
N ARG A 42 5.70 -0.02 5.50
CA ARG A 42 6.97 -0.60 5.96
C ARG A 42 8.02 0.47 6.26
N ASN A 43 8.18 1.45 5.35
CA ASN A 43 9.15 2.52 5.54
C ASN A 43 8.82 3.36 6.78
N GLN A 44 7.53 3.62 7.02
CA GLN A 44 7.06 4.33 8.22
C GLN A 44 7.41 3.56 9.51
N LYS A 45 7.12 2.26 9.57
CA LYS A 45 7.46 1.41 10.74
C LYS A 45 8.98 1.31 10.98
N LEU A 46 9.78 1.26 9.91
CA LEU A 46 11.23 1.30 10.00
C LEU A 46 11.75 2.66 10.49
N PHE A 47 11.14 3.75 10.05
CA PHE A 47 11.48 5.11 10.47
C PHE A 47 11.18 5.32 11.96
N GLU A 48 10.02 4.87 12.43
CA GLU A 48 9.60 4.96 13.84
C GLU A 48 10.56 4.24 14.80
N THR A 49 11.27 3.22 14.31
CA THR A 49 12.22 2.42 15.10
C THR A 49 13.68 2.76 14.81
N ASP A 50 13.94 3.75 13.95
CA ASP A 50 15.30 4.04 13.47
C ASP A 50 16.21 4.57 14.57
N TRP A 51 15.67 5.41 15.45
CA TRP A 51 16.39 5.96 16.60
C TRP A 51 16.97 4.89 17.54
N ARG A 52 16.41 3.67 17.55
CA ARG A 52 16.92 2.55 18.35
C ARG A 52 18.21 1.95 17.80
N ALA A 53 18.47 2.13 16.50
CA ALA A 53 19.64 1.58 15.80
C ALA A 53 20.80 2.57 15.69
N THR A 54 20.80 3.61 16.52
CA THR A 54 21.88 4.61 16.62
C THR A 54 23.11 4.00 17.29
N SER A 55 24.31 4.49 16.96
CA SER A 55 25.60 3.94 17.43
C SER A 55 25.82 4.04 18.95
N ASP A 56 25.07 4.88 19.64
CA ASP A 56 25.08 5.05 21.09
C ASP A 56 24.30 3.96 21.83
N ARG A 57 23.58 3.09 21.10
CA ARG A 57 22.71 2.05 21.66
C ARG A 57 23.05 0.68 21.08
N THR A 58 22.96 -0.33 21.93
CA THR A 58 22.94 -1.71 21.46
C THR A 58 21.50 -2.09 21.14
N LEU A 59 21.22 -2.34 19.86
CA LEU A 59 19.91 -2.83 19.41
C LEU A 59 19.71 -4.25 19.93
N SER A 60 18.60 -4.50 20.64
CA SER A 60 18.29 -5.87 21.08
C SER A 60 18.02 -6.80 19.90
N ASP A 61 18.21 -8.10 20.11
CA ASP A 61 17.92 -9.11 19.10
C ASP A 61 16.46 -9.04 18.63
N ALA A 62 15.51 -8.85 19.55
CA ALA A 62 14.10 -8.70 19.23
C ALA A 62 13.83 -7.49 18.29
N TRP A 63 14.49 -6.36 18.51
CA TRP A 63 14.37 -5.19 17.63
C TRP A 63 15.05 -5.39 16.28
N ARG A 64 16.17 -6.12 16.25
CA ARG A 64 16.85 -6.49 15.00
C ARG A 64 15.96 -7.39 14.14
N ASP A 65 15.37 -8.41 14.76
CA ASP A 65 14.50 -9.39 14.10
C ASP A 65 13.19 -8.73 13.62
N TYR A 66 12.58 -7.87 14.43
CA TYR A 66 11.42 -7.07 14.02
C TYR A 66 11.72 -6.21 12.78
N ARG A 67 12.83 -5.46 12.80
CA ARG A 67 13.23 -4.62 11.65
C ARG A 67 13.57 -5.45 10.43
N GLN A 68 14.11 -6.66 10.59
CA GLN A 68 14.34 -7.57 9.47
C GLN A 68 13.01 -8.09 8.90
N ALA A 69 12.10 -8.56 9.75
CA ALA A 69 10.78 -9.01 9.33
C ALA A 69 9.98 -7.92 8.58
N LEU A 70 10.10 -6.66 8.99
CA LEU A 70 9.54 -5.52 8.23
C LEU A 70 10.13 -5.44 6.81
N ARG A 71 11.45 -5.58 6.66
CA ARG A 71 12.10 -5.54 5.33
C ARG A 71 11.66 -6.68 4.43
N ASP A 72 11.29 -7.81 5.01
CA ASP A 72 10.87 -9.02 4.30
C ASP A 72 9.38 -9.00 3.90
N VAL A 73 8.57 -8.04 4.41
CA VAL A 73 7.14 -7.89 4.05
C VAL A 73 6.85 -7.94 2.54
N PRO A 74 7.61 -7.26 1.65
CA PRO A 74 7.36 -7.32 0.20
C PRO A 74 7.59 -8.68 -0.45
N ALA A 75 8.13 -9.67 0.26
CA ALA A 75 8.27 -11.04 -0.22
C ALA A 75 6.97 -11.85 -0.08
N GLN A 76 5.95 -11.34 0.63
CA GLN A 76 4.63 -11.95 0.69
C GLN A 76 3.94 -11.86 -0.68
N THR A 77 3.00 -12.78 -0.93
CA THR A 77 2.32 -12.88 -2.23
C THR A 77 0.93 -12.26 -2.24
N ASP A 78 0.27 -12.20 -1.06
CA ASP A 78 -1.08 -11.69 -0.93
C ASP A 78 -1.05 -10.22 -0.52
N VAL A 79 -1.36 -9.35 -1.48
CA VAL A 79 -1.37 -7.90 -1.31
C VAL A 79 -2.57 -7.42 -0.47
N ASP A 80 -3.62 -8.23 -0.36
CA ASP A 80 -4.86 -7.90 0.37
C ASP A 80 -4.84 -8.46 1.80
N ASN A 81 -3.86 -9.31 2.14
CA ASN A 81 -3.71 -9.91 3.45
C ASN A 81 -2.23 -9.93 3.89
N ILE A 82 -1.66 -8.73 4.08
CA ILE A 82 -0.28 -8.58 4.55
C ILE A 82 -0.20 -8.87 6.05
N VAL A 83 0.69 -9.79 6.41
CA VAL A 83 1.02 -10.09 7.80
C VAL A 83 2.17 -9.19 8.26
N TRP A 84 1.91 -8.33 9.23
CA TRP A 84 2.92 -7.46 9.84
C TRP A 84 3.52 -8.09 11.10
N PRO A 85 4.84 -7.95 11.34
CA PRO A 85 5.44 -8.40 12.59
C PRO A 85 4.92 -7.56 13.77
N THR A 86 4.85 -8.17 14.95
CA THR A 86 4.48 -7.49 16.19
C THR A 86 5.68 -6.74 16.76
N GLU A 87 5.46 -5.50 17.16
CA GLU A 87 6.49 -4.66 17.77
C GLU A 87 6.94 -5.25 19.13
N PRO A 88 8.26 -5.34 19.39
CA PRO A 88 8.79 -5.73 20.70
C PRO A 88 8.49 -4.69 21.79
N SER A 89 8.44 -5.14 23.06
CA SER A 89 8.35 -4.27 24.25
C SER A 89 9.68 -3.59 24.58
#